data_AF-A0AAP9NG69-F1
#
_entry.id   AF-A0AAP9NG69-F1
#
_cell.length_a   1.000
_cell.length_b   1.000
_cell.length_c   1.000
_cell.angle_alpha   90.00
_cell.angle_beta   90.00
_cell.angle_gamma   90.00
#
_symmetry.space_group_name_H-M   'P 1'
#
loop_
_entity.id
_entity.type
_entity.pdbx_description
1 polymer ?
#
loop_
_entity_poly.entity_id
_entity_poly.type
_entity_poly.pdbx_seq_one_letter_code
_entity_poly.pdbx_strand_id
1 'polypeptide(L)'
;MKKQVTFFICTIILLTLSSCHKEADYSLNNSIWIHQFQAEERVEGGVKAVGLFFGAKTIEKYSLDKDYKALKLLNTFNYVKEGNEIIINGAFRQTVGDNYLTFGDGMYYRSEKSKGSFFQK
;
A
#
# COMPACT_ATOMS: atom_id res chain seq x y z
N MET A 1 17.92 57.97 -23.41
CA MET A 1 18.09 56.51 -23.52
C MET A 1 17.21 55.84 -22.47
N LYS A 2 16.04 55.32 -22.85
CA LYS A 2 15.15 54.54 -21.99
C LYS A 2 14.49 53.50 -22.89
N LYS A 3 14.68 52.21 -22.62
CA LYS A 3 13.85 51.05 -23.01
C LYS A 3 14.69 49.76 -22.92
N GLN A 4 15.02 49.32 -21.71
CA GLN A 4 15.54 47.96 -21.46
C GLN A 4 15.23 47.53 -20.01
N VAL A 5 13.98 47.64 -19.57
CA VAL A 5 13.55 47.01 -18.31
C VAL A 5 12.09 46.58 -18.47
N THR A 6 11.81 45.60 -19.33
CA THR A 6 10.46 45.01 -19.39
C THR A 6 10.50 43.51 -19.72
N PHE A 7 11.57 42.99 -20.30
CA PHE A 7 11.60 41.59 -20.77
C PHE A 7 12.02 40.54 -19.73
N PHE A 8 12.48 40.92 -18.54
CA PHE A 8 13.01 39.95 -17.56
C PHE A 8 12.00 39.44 -16.53
N ILE A 9 10.79 40.01 -16.47
CA ILE A 9 9.81 39.68 -15.42
C ILE A 9 8.87 38.53 -15.85
N CYS A 10 8.69 38.29 -17.15
CA CYS A 10 7.79 37.24 -17.63
C CYS A 10 8.35 35.81 -17.52
N THR A 11 9.68 35.63 -17.50
CA THR A 11 10.29 34.28 -17.51
C THR A 11 10.27 33.61 -16.13
N ILE A 12 10.16 34.37 -15.04
CA ILE A 12 10.15 33.82 -13.68
C ILE A 12 8.75 33.26 -13.31
N ILE A 13 7.68 33.73 -13.96
CA ILE A 13 6.30 33.31 -13.65
C ILE A 13 5.93 31.96 -14.30
N LEU A 14 6.65 31.53 -15.34
CA LEU A 14 6.41 30.24 -16.01
C LEU A 14 7.05 29.03 -15.30
N LEU A 15 7.95 29.24 -14.32
CA LEU A 15 8.63 28.16 -13.61
C LEU A 15 7.93 27.72 -12.31
N THR A 16 6.88 28.43 -11.86
CA THR A 16 6.19 28.12 -10.59
C THR A 16 4.93 27.26 -10.76
N LEU A 17 4.52 26.91 -11.99
CA LEU A 17 3.36 26.07 -12.25
C LEU A 17 3.70 24.60 -12.54
N SER A 18 4.94 24.15 -12.28
CA SER A 18 5.18 22.72 -12.07
C SER A 18 4.65 22.32 -10.68
N SER A 19 3.34 22.57 -10.47
CA SER A 19 2.57 21.83 -9.49
C SER A 19 2.64 20.40 -9.98
N CYS A 20 3.58 19.66 -9.41
CA CYS A 20 3.65 18.21 -9.53
C CYS A 20 2.36 17.70 -8.90
N HIS A 21 1.30 17.66 -9.71
CA HIS A 21 0.06 16.98 -9.37
C HIS A 21 0.46 15.51 -9.30
N LYS A 22 0.81 15.04 -8.09
CA LYS A 22 1.09 13.63 -7.87
C LYS A 22 -0.22 12.91 -8.12
N GLU A 23 -0.32 12.28 -9.29
CA GLU A 23 -1.44 11.40 -9.58
C GLU A 23 -1.50 10.30 -8.51
N ALA A 24 -2.72 9.94 -8.11
CA ALA A 24 -2.90 8.90 -7.13
C ALA A 24 -2.41 7.56 -7.70
N ASP A 25 -1.45 6.95 -7.00
CA ASP A 25 -0.90 5.65 -7.39
C ASP A 25 -1.81 4.52 -6.89
N TYR A 26 -2.50 3.89 -7.84
CA TYR A 26 -3.41 2.77 -7.59
C TYR A 26 -2.80 1.39 -7.88
N SER A 27 -1.47 1.27 -8.04
CA SER A 27 -0.80 0.02 -8.40
C SER A 27 -1.02 -1.14 -7.41
N LEU A 28 -1.35 -0.83 -6.14
CA LEU A 28 -1.68 -1.84 -5.13
C LEU A 28 -3.16 -2.21 -5.10
N ASN A 29 -4.04 -1.47 -5.78
CA ASN A 29 -5.47 -1.76 -5.74
C ASN A 29 -5.75 -3.19 -6.24
N ASN A 30 -6.61 -3.91 -5.51
CA ASN A 30 -6.94 -5.32 -5.73
C ASN A 30 -5.77 -6.31 -5.55
N SER A 31 -4.63 -5.87 -5.03
CA SER A 31 -3.52 -6.78 -4.68
C SER A 31 -3.72 -7.40 -3.30
N ILE A 32 -3.15 -8.60 -3.11
CA ILE A 32 -3.22 -9.35 -1.87
C ILE A 32 -1.81 -9.74 -1.48
N TRP A 33 -1.46 -9.50 -0.21
CA TRP A 33 -0.12 -9.75 0.31
C TRP A 33 -0.21 -10.62 1.55
N ILE A 34 0.62 -11.65 1.64
CA ILE A 34 0.50 -12.69 2.66
C ILE A 34 1.78 -12.77 3.47
N HIS A 35 1.62 -12.77 4.78
CA HIS A 35 2.66 -13.17 5.73
C HIS A 35 2.26 -14.52 6.33
N GLN A 36 3.07 -15.55 6.07
CA GLN A 36 2.88 -16.88 6.65
C GLN A 36 3.74 -16.99 7.91
N PHE A 37 3.13 -17.45 9.00
CA PHE A 37 3.83 -17.70 10.26
C PHE A 37 4.71 -18.94 10.16
N GLN A 38 5.84 -18.93 10.87
CA GLN A 38 6.69 -20.12 10.98
C GLN A 38 5.99 -21.21 11.79
N ALA A 39 6.40 -22.47 11.61
CA ALA A 39 5.74 -23.62 12.25
C ALA A 39 5.80 -23.56 13.78
N GLU A 40 6.82 -22.89 14.31
CA GLU A 40 7.10 -22.70 15.73
C GLU A 40 6.23 -21.61 16.36
N GLU A 41 5.63 -20.74 15.55
CA GLU A 41 4.74 -19.70 16.01
C GLU A 41 3.39 -20.31 16.43
N ARG A 42 3.18 -20.38 17.75
CA ARG A 42 1.90 -20.83 18.31
C ARG A 42 0.88 -19.71 18.22
N VAL A 43 0.06 -19.76 17.17
CA VAL A 43 -1.09 -18.88 16.99
C VAL A 43 -2.37 -19.69 17.19
N GLU A 44 -3.23 -19.23 18.09
CA GLU A 44 -4.50 -19.89 18.43
C GLU A 44 -5.53 -19.79 17.28
N GLY A 45 -6.59 -20.59 17.36
CA GLY A 45 -7.74 -20.48 16.46
C GLY A 45 -7.49 -20.93 15.01
N GLY A 46 -6.46 -21.76 14.78
CA GLY A 46 -6.17 -22.31 13.45
C GLY A 46 -5.55 -21.32 12.46
N VAL A 47 -5.16 -20.13 12.93
CA VAL A 47 -4.51 -19.11 12.11
C VAL A 47 -3.10 -19.57 11.74
N LYS A 48 -2.76 -19.52 10.46
CA LYS A 48 -1.44 -19.87 9.91
C LYS A 48 -0.80 -18.77 9.09
N ALA A 49 -1.58 -17.77 8.69
CA ALA A 49 -1.09 -16.62 7.97
C ALA A 49 -1.96 -15.39 8.22
N VAL A 50 -1.47 -14.25 7.76
CA VAL A 50 -2.19 -12.98 7.72
C VAL A 50 -2.15 -12.44 6.30
N GLY A 51 -3.30 -11.98 5.82
CA GLY A 51 -3.44 -11.37 4.50
C GLY A 51 -3.75 -9.88 4.60
N LEU A 52 -3.10 -9.07 3.78
CA LEU A 52 -3.43 -7.67 3.52
C LEU A 52 -4.10 -7.57 2.16
N PHE A 53 -5.36 -7.13 2.15
CA PHE A 53 -6.18 -7.01 0.96
C PHE A 53 -6.32 -5.54 0.64
N PHE A 54 -5.65 -5.09 -0.42
CA PHE A 54 -5.65 -3.69 -0.80
C PHE A 54 -6.87 -3.37 -1.66
N GLY A 55 -7.66 -2.39 -1.21
CA GLY A 55 -8.60 -1.65 -2.04
C GLY A 55 -7.95 -0.37 -2.58
N ALA A 56 -8.75 0.53 -3.15
CA ALA A 56 -8.22 1.76 -3.75
C ALA A 56 -7.64 2.76 -2.73
N LYS A 57 -8.12 2.73 -1.49
CA LYS A 57 -7.70 3.65 -0.40
C LYS A 57 -7.58 2.97 0.97
N THR A 58 -7.93 1.68 1.05
CA THR A 58 -7.98 0.94 2.30
C THR A 58 -7.21 -0.37 2.21
N ILE A 59 -6.75 -0.85 3.35
CA ILE A 59 -6.12 -2.17 3.52
C ILE A 59 -6.96 -2.93 4.53
N GLU A 60 -7.55 -4.05 4.13
CA GLU A 60 -8.23 -4.97 5.03
C GLU A 60 -7.25 -6.07 5.46
N LYS A 61 -7.02 -6.20 6.76
CA LYS A 61 -6.12 -7.22 7.34
C LYS A 61 -6.94 -8.40 7.85
N TYR A 62 -6.73 -9.58 7.28
CA TYR A 62 -7.41 -10.81 7.68
C TYR A 62 -6.44 -11.82 8.31
N SER A 63 -6.95 -12.58 9.28
CA SER A 63 -6.36 -13.86 9.68
C SER A 63 -6.76 -14.93 8.68
N LEU A 64 -5.81 -15.80 8.34
CA LEU A 64 -5.96 -16.87 7.35
C LEU A 64 -5.63 -18.24 7.96
N ASP A 65 -6.32 -19.28 7.52
CA ASP A 65 -6.01 -20.66 7.89
C ASP A 65 -4.86 -21.26 7.04
N LYS A 66 -4.59 -22.55 7.23
CA LYS A 66 -3.55 -23.29 6.50
C LYS A 66 -3.76 -23.35 4.98
N ASP A 67 -4.99 -23.20 4.52
CA ASP A 67 -5.36 -23.26 3.10
C ASP A 67 -5.53 -21.84 2.52
N TYR A 68 -5.14 -20.82 3.29
CA TYR A 68 -5.30 -19.40 3.00
C TYR A 68 -6.76 -18.96 2.88
N LYS A 69 -7.67 -19.58 3.60
CA LYS A 69 -9.05 -19.11 3.72
C LYS A 69 -9.15 -18.07 4.83
N ALA A 70 -9.90 -17.01 4.56
CA ALA A 70 -10.11 -15.92 5.49
C ALA A 70 -10.97 -16.38 6.66
N LEU A 71 -10.41 -16.30 7.87
CA LEU A 71 -11.08 -16.68 9.10
C LEU A 71 -11.79 -15.47 9.73
N LYS A 72 -11.07 -14.36 9.88
CA LYS A 72 -11.58 -13.15 10.55
C LYS A 72 -10.90 -11.89 10.04
N LEU A 73 -11.68 -10.84 9.81
CA LEU A 73 -11.19 -9.46 9.62
C LEU A 73 -10.62 -8.96 10.95
N LEU A 74 -9.34 -8.63 10.97
CA LEU A 74 -8.63 -8.15 12.16
C LEU A 74 -8.71 -6.62 12.26
N ASN A 75 -8.49 -5.91 11.15
CA ASN A 75 -8.57 -4.45 11.10
C ASN A 75 -8.70 -3.94 9.66
N THR A 76 -9.12 -2.69 9.51
CA THR A 76 -9.10 -1.94 8.25
C THR A 76 -8.33 -0.65 8.45
N PHE A 77 -7.41 -0.36 7.53
CA PHE A 77 -6.57 0.83 7.59
C PHE A 77 -6.80 1.71 6.37
N ASN A 78 -6.73 3.03 6.54
CA ASN A 78 -6.60 3.94 5.41
C ASN A 78 -5.14 3.99 4.96
N TYR A 79 -4.89 4.09 3.66
CA TYR A 79 -3.54 4.25 3.16
C TYR A 79 -3.46 5.15 1.93
N VAL A 80 -2.26 5.66 1.70
CA VAL A 80 -1.85 6.32 0.45
C VAL A 80 -0.53 5.69 0.00
N LYS A 81 -0.34 5.49 -1.30
CA LYS A 81 0.94 5.06 -1.87
C LYS A 81 1.74 6.27 -2.35
N GLU A 82 3.01 6.33 -1.98
CA GLU A 82 3.95 7.36 -2.39
C GLU A 82 5.25 6.70 -2.85
N GLY A 83 5.47 6.58 -4.16
CA GLY A 83 6.67 5.92 -4.69
C GLY A 83 6.76 4.48 -4.16
N ASN A 84 7.88 4.11 -3.52
CA ASN A 84 8.09 2.78 -2.95
C ASN A 84 7.59 2.64 -1.50
N GLU A 85 6.69 3.53 -1.05
CA GLU A 85 6.14 3.48 0.30
C GLU A 85 4.62 3.47 0.31
N ILE A 86 4.05 2.93 1.38
CA ILE A 86 2.67 3.23 1.80
C ILE A 86 2.70 4.00 3.12
N ILE A 87 1.81 4.98 3.23
CA ILE A 87 1.55 5.73 4.46
C ILE A 87 0.21 5.25 5.01
N ILE A 88 0.24 4.63 6.18
CA ILE A 88 -0.93 4.06 6.84
C ILE A 88 -1.45 5.05 7.88
N ASN A 89 -2.74 5.37 7.80
CA ASN A 89 -3.44 6.32 8.68
C ASN A 89 -2.70 7.67 8.83
N GLY A 90 -1.97 8.10 7.79
CA GLY A 90 -1.25 9.38 7.76
C GLY A 90 0.06 9.44 8.55
N ALA A 91 0.48 8.37 9.23
CA ALA A 91 1.62 8.42 10.14
C ALA A 91 2.67 7.32 9.90
N PHE A 92 2.24 6.09 9.63
CA PHE A 92 3.14 4.95 9.59
C PHE A 92 3.58 4.66 8.16
N ARG A 93 4.88 4.82 7.90
CA ARG A 93 5.49 4.49 6.60
C ARG A 93 5.90 3.04 6.56
N GLN A 94 5.67 2.39 5.43
CA GLN A 94 6.06 1.02 5.16
C GLN A 94 6.60 0.89 3.74
N THR A 95 7.53 -0.03 3.53
CA THR A 95 8.21 -0.21 2.24
C THR A 95 7.43 -1.15 1.33
N VAL A 96 7.36 -0.80 0.05
CA VAL A 96 6.84 -1.62 -1.05
C VAL A 96 7.99 -1.87 -2.01
N GLY A 97 8.52 -3.09 -2.01
CA GLY A 97 9.43 -3.57 -3.04
C GLY A 97 8.67 -4.25 -4.19
N ASP A 98 9.42 -4.85 -5.12
CA ASP A 98 8.83 -5.48 -6.31
C ASP A 98 7.88 -6.63 -5.96
N ASN A 99 8.30 -7.48 -5.01
CA ASN A 99 7.56 -8.69 -4.61
C ASN A 99 7.36 -8.82 -3.09
N TYR A 100 7.78 -7.83 -2.32
CA TYR A 100 7.59 -7.80 -0.87
C TYR A 100 7.04 -6.46 -0.39
N LEU A 101 6.38 -6.49 0.75
CA LEU A 101 5.85 -5.32 1.44
C LEU A 101 6.09 -5.49 2.94
N THR A 102 6.59 -4.44 3.61
CA THR A 102 6.65 -4.43 5.08
C THR A 102 5.30 -3.95 5.63
N PHE A 103 4.88 -4.46 6.78
CA PHE A 103 3.69 -3.94 7.47
C PHE A 103 3.76 -4.25 8.96
N GLY A 104 3.97 -3.22 9.79
CA GLY A 104 4.37 -3.42 11.17
C GLY A 104 5.71 -4.16 11.21
N ASP A 105 5.80 -5.20 12.03
CA ASP A 105 7.01 -6.03 12.14
C ASP A 105 7.04 -7.21 11.14
N GLY A 106 6.04 -7.31 10.26
CA GLY A 106 5.91 -8.42 9.31
C GLY A 106 6.36 -8.08 7.90
N MET A 107 6.94 -9.06 7.21
CA MET A 107 7.19 -9.02 5.77
C MET A 107 6.15 -9.88 5.04
N TYR A 108 5.52 -9.28 4.04
CA TYR A 108 4.44 -9.87 3.27
C TYR A 108 4.87 -10.04 1.82
N TYR A 109 4.42 -11.11 1.18
CA TYR A 109 4.71 -11.40 -0.22
C TYR A 109 3.44 -11.38 -1.06
N ARG A 110 3.57 -10.90 -2.29
CA ARG A 110 2.43 -10.76 -3.20
C ARG A 110 1.84 -12.13 -3.54
N SER A 111 0.52 -12.23 -3.49
CA SER A 111 -0.23 -13.41 -3.93
C SER A 111 -0.79 -13.18 -5.32
N GLU A 112 -0.68 -14.20 -6.18
CA GLU A 112 -1.32 -14.24 -7.50
C GLU A 112 -2.79 -14.68 -7.42
N LYS A 113 -3.28 -15.06 -6.24
CA LYS A 113 -4.66 -15.49 -6.04
C LYS A 113 -5.63 -14.31 -6.09
N SER A 114 -6.80 -14.51 -6.68
CA SER A 114 -7.88 -13.52 -6.64
C SER A 114 -8.53 -13.46 -5.25
N LYS A 115 -9.09 -12.30 -4.88
CA LYS A 115 -9.79 -12.08 -3.59
C LYS A 115 -10.83 -13.15 -3.31
N GLY A 116 -11.63 -13.54 -4.30
CA GLY A 116 -12.68 -14.55 -4.14
C GLY A 116 -12.17 -15.91 -3.63
N SER A 117 -10.95 -16.31 -4.01
CA SER A 117 -10.39 -17.61 -3.60
C SER A 117 -10.18 -17.73 -2.08
N PHE A 118 -10.02 -16.61 -1.37
CA PHE A 118 -9.83 -16.57 0.09
C PHE A 118 -11.16 -16.69 0.86
N PHE A 119 -12.30 -16.38 0.23
CA PHE A 119 -13.60 -16.34 0.88
C PHE A 119 -14.55 -17.47 0.46
N GLN A 120 -14.22 -18.24 -0.57
CA GLN A 120 -15.00 -19.41 -0.96
C GLN A 120 -14.85 -20.54 0.06
N LYS A 121 -16.00 -20.98 0.60
CA LYS A 121 -16.16 -22.19 1.41
C LYS A 121 -16.03 -23.44 0.54
#